data_AF-A0A2H6LQP0-F1
#
_entry.id   AF-A0A2H6LQP0-F1
#
_cell.length_a   1.000
_cell.length_b   1.000
_cell.length_c   1.000
_cell.angle_alpha   90.00
_cell.angle_beta   90.00
_cell.angle_gamma   90.00
#
_symmetry.space_group_name_H-M   'P 1'
#
loop_
_entity.id
_entity.type
_entity.pdbx_description
1 polymer ?
#
loop_
_entity_poly.entity_id
_entity_poly.type
_entity_poly.pdbx_seq_one_letter_code
_entity_poly.pdbx_strand_id
1 'polypeptide(L)'
;MKISSVGCRVTEKQRQEAQEIIYMISADKTSELLITPPLENGDRLTRAEFERRYHAMPNLKKAELIEGVVYVASPVRAKKHGKPHSRIMGWLVAYEAATPGVETLDNTTVLLDADNEPQPDALLRIEQGGQSRITQDDYVEGAPELIVEIAASSASYDLHEKLKVYRRNQVQEYLVWRVYDNQFDWFRLNAGEYIQLEPNSDDVVCSQVFPGLWLAKSALLSGDLAHVLATLQEGLSTPEHQSFVEKLSS
;
A
#
# COMPACT_ATOMS: atom_id res chain seq x y z
N MET A 1 22.77 59.21 -49.60
CA MET A 1 22.48 58.97 -48.17
C MET A 1 23.04 57.58 -47.83
N LYS A 2 24.22 57.51 -47.20
CA LYS A 2 24.89 56.24 -46.82
C LYS A 2 24.53 55.94 -45.37
N ILE A 3 23.96 54.78 -45.10
CA ILE A 3 23.71 54.28 -43.74
C ILE A 3 24.93 53.43 -43.36
N SER A 4 25.73 53.89 -42.40
CA SER A 4 26.83 53.12 -41.82
C SER A 4 26.30 52.26 -40.68
N SER A 5 26.42 50.93 -40.79
CA SER A 5 26.13 50.00 -39.71
C SER A 5 27.19 50.12 -38.61
N VAL A 6 26.76 50.49 -37.41
CA VAL A 6 27.60 50.44 -36.20
C VAL A 6 27.59 49.00 -35.70
N GLY A 7 28.62 48.24 -36.04
CA GLY A 7 28.83 46.90 -35.48
C GLY A 7 29.32 46.99 -34.04
N CYS A 8 28.50 46.55 -33.09
CA CYS A 8 28.89 46.41 -31.68
C CYS A 8 29.98 45.33 -31.56
N ARG A 9 31.21 45.71 -31.19
CA ARG A 9 32.31 44.76 -30.94
C ARG A 9 32.20 44.22 -29.51
N VAL A 10 31.76 42.98 -29.38
CA VAL A 10 31.83 42.24 -28.12
C VAL A 10 33.30 42.02 -27.76
N THR A 11 33.69 42.39 -26.55
CA THR A 11 35.06 42.24 -26.06
C THR A 11 35.38 40.77 -25.73
N GLU A 12 36.66 40.40 -25.77
CA GLU A 12 37.12 39.02 -25.50
C GLU A 12 36.76 38.57 -24.08
N LYS A 13 36.79 39.49 -23.12
CA LYS A 13 36.34 39.27 -21.74
C LYS A 13 34.85 38.90 -21.64
N GLN A 14 33.99 39.59 -22.39
CA GLN A 14 32.55 39.29 -22.44
C GLN A 14 32.26 37.94 -23.10
N ARG A 15 33.12 37.46 -24.00
CA ARG A 15 33.02 36.11 -24.57
C ARG A 15 33.41 35.03 -23.56
N GLN A 16 34.44 35.29 -22.77
CA GLN A 16 34.90 34.35 -21.73
C GLN A 16 33.86 34.21 -20.61
N GLU A 17 33.29 35.31 -20.12
CA GLU A 17 32.23 35.30 -19.12
C GLU A 17 30.96 34.60 -19.65
N ALA A 18 30.59 34.84 -20.90
CA ALA A 18 29.48 34.13 -21.53
C ALA A 18 29.76 32.63 -21.68
N GLN A 19 31.00 32.23 -21.97
CA GLN A 19 31.40 30.82 -22.04
C GLN A 19 31.38 30.14 -20.66
N GLU A 20 31.80 30.82 -19.60
CA GLU A 20 31.70 30.29 -18.24
C GLU A 20 30.24 30.16 -17.77
N ILE A 21 29.37 31.14 -18.09
CA ILE A 21 27.94 31.05 -17.80
C ILE A 21 27.29 29.91 -18.60
N ILE A 22 27.62 29.75 -19.87
CA ILE A 22 27.14 28.62 -20.70
C ILE A 22 27.65 27.29 -20.14
N TYR A 23 28.90 27.22 -19.70
CA TYR A 23 29.48 26.02 -19.10
C TYR A 23 28.83 25.69 -17.76
N MET A 24 28.52 26.69 -16.93
CA MET A 24 27.82 26.50 -15.65
C MET A 24 26.36 26.10 -15.84
N ILE A 25 25.63 26.73 -16.77
CA ILE A 25 24.27 26.31 -17.15
C ILE A 25 24.27 24.92 -17.77
N SER A 26 25.30 24.59 -18.57
CA SER A 26 25.48 23.25 -19.12
C SER A 26 25.76 22.25 -18.01
N ALA A 27 26.68 22.53 -17.08
CA ALA A 27 27.02 21.64 -15.96
C ALA A 27 25.81 21.40 -15.05
N ASP A 28 24.98 22.41 -14.79
CA ASP A 28 23.74 22.31 -14.03
C ASP A 28 22.70 21.44 -14.77
N LYS A 29 22.57 21.62 -16.09
CA LYS A 29 21.74 20.74 -16.95
C LYS A 29 22.30 19.33 -17.15
N THR A 30 23.61 19.15 -17.02
CA THR A 30 24.24 17.82 -17.12
C THR A 30 24.10 17.07 -15.79
N SER A 31 24.02 17.80 -14.67
CA SER A 31 23.58 17.28 -13.36
C SER A 31 22.11 16.83 -13.41
N GLU A 32 21.23 17.56 -14.10
CA GLU A 32 19.82 17.16 -14.35
C GLU A 32 19.64 15.99 -15.35
N LEU A 33 20.68 15.60 -16.10
CA LEU A 33 20.66 14.44 -17.00
C LEU A 33 21.34 13.20 -16.39
N LEU A 34 21.41 13.12 -15.06
CA LEU A 34 21.57 11.84 -14.39
C LEU A 34 20.37 10.96 -14.77
N ILE A 35 20.59 10.00 -15.67
CA ILE A 35 19.66 8.92 -15.96
C ILE A 35 19.29 8.30 -14.62
N THR A 36 18.11 8.61 -14.09
CA THR A 36 17.61 8.01 -12.85
C THR A 36 17.56 6.50 -13.08
N PRO A 37 18.36 5.69 -12.35
CA PRO A 37 18.38 4.25 -12.57
C PRO A 37 16.98 3.68 -12.34
N PRO A 38 16.55 2.68 -13.13
CA PRO A 38 15.29 2.01 -12.86
C PRO A 38 15.35 1.32 -11.48
N LEU A 39 14.19 1.10 -10.88
CA LEU A 39 14.03 0.22 -9.73
C LEU A 39 14.25 -1.23 -10.16
N GLU A 40 15.19 -1.92 -9.51
CA GLU A 40 15.41 -3.35 -9.69
C GLU A 40 15.07 -4.12 -8.41
N ASN A 41 14.56 -5.35 -8.58
CA ASN A 41 14.29 -6.24 -7.45
C ASN A 41 15.55 -6.48 -6.63
N GLY A 42 15.49 -6.19 -5.33
CA GLY A 42 16.61 -6.36 -4.40
C GLY A 42 17.50 -5.13 -4.22
N ASP A 43 17.24 -4.03 -4.94
CA ASP A 43 17.90 -2.75 -4.69
C ASP A 43 17.72 -2.34 -3.22
N ARG A 44 18.78 -1.77 -2.62
CA ARG A 44 18.73 -1.24 -1.25
C ARG A 44 18.74 0.27 -1.28
N LEU A 45 17.60 0.88 -0.98
CA LEU A 45 17.37 2.31 -1.12
C LEU A 45 16.78 2.90 0.16
N THR A 46 17.05 4.18 0.39
CA THR A 46 16.21 4.98 1.28
C THR A 46 14.86 5.24 0.60
N ARG A 47 13.81 5.50 1.38
CA ARG A 47 12.49 5.81 0.82
C ARG A 47 12.51 6.99 -0.16
N ALA A 48 13.23 8.07 0.16
CA ALA A 48 13.36 9.22 -0.73
C ALA A 48 13.97 8.87 -2.10
N GLU A 49 14.97 7.97 -2.14
CA GLU A 49 15.55 7.53 -3.42
C GLU A 49 14.62 6.55 -4.16
N PHE A 50 13.92 5.68 -3.41
CA PHE A 50 12.88 4.81 -3.97
C PHE A 50 11.77 5.63 -4.65
N GLU A 51 11.17 6.59 -3.95
CA GLU A 51 10.13 7.49 -4.45
C GLU A 51 10.62 8.24 -5.70
N ARG A 52 11.83 8.83 -5.66
CA ARG A 52 12.43 9.54 -6.81
C ARG A 52 12.54 8.65 -8.05
N ARG A 53 13.00 7.40 -7.89
CA ARG A 53 13.10 6.44 -9.00
C ARG A 53 11.73 5.95 -9.46
N TYR A 54 10.81 5.73 -8.53
CA TYR A 54 9.47 5.24 -8.87
C TYR A 54 8.70 6.27 -9.70
N HIS A 55 8.72 7.56 -9.32
CA HIS A 55 8.13 8.63 -10.11
C HIS A 55 8.73 8.78 -11.51
N ALA A 56 9.99 8.40 -11.70
CA ALA A 56 10.64 8.38 -13.01
C ALA A 56 10.26 7.16 -13.87
N MET A 57 9.47 6.22 -13.35
CA MET A 57 9.02 5.00 -14.03
C MET A 57 7.49 4.94 -14.20
N PRO A 58 6.87 5.84 -15.00
CA PRO A 58 5.40 5.95 -15.11
C PRO A 58 4.71 4.70 -15.68
N ASN A 59 5.45 3.78 -16.30
CA ASN A 59 4.91 2.52 -16.84
C ASN A 59 5.04 1.35 -15.86
N LEU A 60 5.73 1.53 -14.73
CA LEU A 60 5.83 0.52 -13.70
C LEU A 60 4.52 0.49 -12.90
N LYS A 61 3.94 -0.71 -12.78
CA LYS A 61 2.58 -0.86 -12.23
C LYS A 61 2.53 -0.88 -10.71
N LYS A 62 3.51 -1.53 -10.08
CA LYS A 62 3.55 -1.79 -8.65
C LYS A 62 4.98 -2.07 -8.23
N ALA A 63 5.44 -1.31 -7.25
CA ALA A 63 6.69 -1.54 -6.54
C ALA A 63 6.49 -1.16 -5.07
N GLU A 64 7.22 -1.85 -4.20
CA GLU A 64 7.16 -1.68 -2.76
C GLU A 64 8.58 -1.52 -2.21
N LEU A 65 8.72 -0.79 -1.11
CA LEU A 65 9.95 -0.74 -0.32
C LEU A 65 9.68 -1.43 1.01
N ILE A 66 10.37 -2.53 1.31
CA ILE A 66 10.23 -3.26 2.57
C ILE A 66 11.63 -3.42 3.18
N GLU A 67 11.85 -2.92 4.39
CA GLU A 67 13.16 -2.92 5.07
C GLU A 67 14.28 -2.28 4.20
N GLY A 68 13.93 -1.21 3.47
CA GLY A 68 14.82 -0.56 2.52
C GLY A 68 15.17 -1.41 1.29
N VAL A 69 14.47 -2.53 1.06
CA VAL A 69 14.65 -3.39 -0.12
C VAL A 69 13.50 -3.19 -1.11
N VAL A 70 13.84 -3.00 -2.38
CA VAL A 70 12.88 -2.80 -3.47
C VAL A 70 12.30 -4.13 -3.93
N TYR A 71 10.97 -4.18 -4.05
CA TYR A 71 10.22 -5.28 -4.64
C TYR A 71 9.34 -4.76 -5.77
N VAL A 72 9.73 -5.06 -7.00
CA VAL A 72 8.97 -4.86 -8.23
C VAL A 72 8.05 -6.05 -8.48
N ALA A 73 6.74 -5.78 -8.57
CA ALA A 73 5.74 -6.84 -8.64
C ALA A 73 5.78 -7.61 -9.97
N SER A 74 5.51 -8.91 -9.87
CA SER A 74 5.30 -9.80 -11.02
C SER A 74 3.83 -9.78 -11.48
N PRO A 75 3.54 -10.13 -12.76
CA PRO A 75 2.16 -10.22 -13.24
C PRO A 75 1.29 -11.18 -12.41
N VAL A 76 0.14 -10.68 -11.98
CA VAL A 76 -0.85 -11.46 -11.21
C VAL A 76 -1.62 -12.44 -12.09
N ARG A 77 -1.98 -13.61 -11.53
CA ARG A 77 -2.71 -14.67 -12.26
C ARG A 77 -4.18 -14.66 -11.86
N ALA A 78 -5.08 -14.69 -12.86
CA ALA A 78 -6.53 -14.58 -12.65
C ALA A 78 -7.09 -15.51 -11.57
N LYS A 79 -6.78 -16.81 -11.60
CA LYS A 79 -7.31 -17.78 -10.62
C LYS A 79 -6.58 -17.77 -9.26
N LYS A 80 -5.31 -17.35 -9.24
CA LYS A 80 -4.42 -17.52 -8.09
C LYS A 80 -4.26 -16.25 -7.26
N HIS A 81 -4.60 -15.10 -7.83
CA HIS A 81 -4.56 -13.81 -7.15
C HIS A 81 -5.82 -13.01 -7.46
N GLY A 82 -6.11 -12.70 -8.73
CA GLY A 82 -7.23 -11.83 -9.10
C GLY A 82 -8.60 -12.26 -8.58
N LYS A 83 -8.92 -13.57 -8.62
CA LYS A 83 -10.20 -14.08 -8.11
C LYS A 83 -10.27 -14.05 -6.56
N PRO A 84 -9.29 -14.59 -5.81
CA PRO A 84 -9.20 -14.37 -4.36
C PRO A 84 -9.30 -12.88 -3.99
N HIS A 85 -8.59 -12.02 -4.70
CA HIS A 85 -8.58 -10.57 -4.47
C HIS A 85 -9.97 -9.96 -4.63
N SER A 86 -10.64 -10.24 -5.75
CA SER A 86 -12.02 -9.75 -5.95
C SER A 86 -13.00 -10.19 -4.84
N ARG A 87 -12.76 -11.34 -4.20
CA ARG A 87 -13.60 -11.81 -3.07
C ARG A 87 -13.33 -11.03 -1.80
N ILE A 88 -12.06 -10.79 -1.47
CA ILE A 88 -11.68 -9.96 -0.32
C ILE A 88 -12.23 -8.55 -0.48
N MET A 89 -12.06 -7.94 -1.66
CA MET A 89 -12.61 -6.61 -1.92
C MET A 89 -14.15 -6.59 -1.83
N GLY A 90 -14.83 -7.59 -2.39
CA GLY A 90 -16.29 -7.68 -2.25
C GLY A 90 -16.77 -7.80 -0.80
N TRP A 91 -16.02 -8.51 0.05
CA TRP A 91 -16.31 -8.64 1.48
C TRP A 91 -16.05 -7.33 2.25
N LEU A 92 -14.90 -6.69 2.04
CA LEU A 92 -14.55 -5.43 2.70
C LEU A 92 -15.46 -4.27 2.27
N VAL A 93 -15.72 -4.12 0.97
CA VAL A 93 -16.62 -3.07 0.44
C VAL A 93 -18.05 -3.27 0.96
N ALA A 94 -18.51 -4.52 1.12
CA ALA A 94 -19.83 -4.77 1.72
C ALA A 94 -19.88 -4.37 3.20
N TYR A 95 -18.78 -4.52 3.95
CA TYR A 95 -18.68 -4.04 5.33
C TYR A 95 -18.65 -2.51 5.40
N GLU A 96 -17.82 -1.87 4.58
CA GLU A 96 -17.74 -0.41 4.45
C GLU A 96 -19.10 0.21 4.12
N ALA A 97 -19.83 -0.37 3.15
CA ALA A 97 -21.16 0.11 2.76
C ALA A 97 -22.17 0.11 3.93
N ALA A 98 -21.96 -0.71 4.95
CA ALA A 98 -22.79 -0.79 6.14
C ALA A 98 -22.18 -0.09 7.36
N THR A 99 -20.98 0.50 7.24
CA THR A 99 -20.21 1.03 8.37
C THR A 99 -19.63 2.41 8.02
N PRO A 100 -20.43 3.49 7.99
CA PRO A 100 -19.91 4.83 7.72
C PRO A 100 -18.75 5.22 8.65
N GLY A 101 -17.71 5.85 8.10
CA GLY A 101 -16.50 6.25 8.84
C GLY A 101 -15.34 5.26 8.76
N VAL A 102 -15.46 4.19 7.96
CA VAL A 102 -14.34 3.35 7.55
C VAL A 102 -14.16 3.44 6.03
N GLU A 103 -12.96 3.14 5.55
CA GLU A 103 -12.61 3.21 4.13
C GLU A 103 -11.82 1.96 3.71
N THR A 104 -12.28 1.28 2.66
CA THR A 104 -11.55 0.18 2.02
C THR A 104 -10.72 0.71 0.87
N LEU A 105 -9.43 0.39 0.84
CA LEU A 105 -8.53 0.73 -0.27
C LEU A 105 -7.88 -0.53 -0.85
N ASP A 106 -7.63 -0.48 -2.15
CA ASP A 106 -7.03 -1.55 -2.96
C ASP A 106 -5.74 -1.01 -3.59
N ASN A 107 -4.63 -1.75 -3.49
CA ASN A 107 -3.36 -1.46 -4.16
C ASN A 107 -2.84 -0.02 -3.99
N THR A 108 -3.15 0.63 -2.86
CA THR A 108 -2.69 1.98 -2.55
C THR A 108 -1.31 1.95 -1.88
N THR A 109 -0.54 3.02 -2.03
CA THR A 109 0.73 3.21 -1.33
C THR A 109 0.49 3.56 0.14
N VAL A 110 1.13 2.81 1.05
CA VAL A 110 1.08 3.04 2.49
C VAL A 110 2.46 3.42 3.00
N LEU A 111 2.61 4.65 3.48
CA LEU A 111 3.82 5.18 4.09
C LEU A 111 3.86 4.80 5.58
N LEU A 112 4.52 3.69 5.91
CA LEU A 112 4.58 3.18 7.28
C LEU A 112 5.68 3.86 8.10
N ASP A 113 6.90 3.87 7.56
CA ASP A 113 8.08 4.46 8.22
C ASP A 113 9.16 4.84 7.18
N ALA A 114 10.35 5.24 7.63
CA ALA A 114 11.44 5.70 6.77
C ALA A 114 12.01 4.63 5.82
N ASP A 115 11.75 3.35 6.09
CA ASP A 115 12.29 2.20 5.35
C ASP A 115 11.18 1.34 4.72
N ASN A 116 9.90 1.69 4.91
CA ASN A 116 8.76 0.87 4.52
C ASN A 116 7.65 1.67 3.84
N GLU A 117 7.41 1.29 2.59
CA GLU A 117 6.35 1.78 1.70
C GLU A 117 5.70 0.59 0.95
N PRO A 118 4.87 -0.21 1.65
CA PRO A 118 4.10 -1.28 1.02
C PRO A 118 2.94 -0.78 0.17
N GLN A 119 2.47 -1.64 -0.73
CA GLN A 119 1.21 -1.55 -1.47
C GLN A 119 0.42 -2.83 -1.21
N PRO A 120 -0.29 -2.94 -0.08
CA PRO A 120 -1.01 -4.16 0.28
C PRO A 120 -2.08 -4.49 -0.76
N ASP A 121 -2.45 -5.77 -0.86
CA ASP A 121 -3.53 -6.17 -1.78
C ASP A 121 -4.86 -5.52 -1.39
N ALA A 122 -5.21 -5.52 -0.09
CA ALA A 122 -6.34 -4.74 0.41
C ALA A 122 -6.06 -4.20 1.82
N LEU A 123 -6.74 -3.11 2.18
CA LEU A 123 -6.73 -2.59 3.54
C LEU A 123 -8.11 -2.03 3.91
N LEU A 124 -8.37 -1.97 5.22
CA LEU A 124 -9.52 -1.28 5.80
C LEU A 124 -9.01 -0.36 6.91
N ARG A 125 -9.37 0.92 6.83
CA ARG A 125 -8.97 1.93 7.81
C ARG A 125 -10.16 2.67 8.39
N ILE A 126 -10.00 3.20 9.59
CA ILE A 126 -10.92 4.15 10.19
C ILE A 126 -10.57 5.55 9.68
N GLU A 127 -11.58 6.28 9.17
CA GLU A 127 -11.36 7.57 8.51
C GLU A 127 -10.84 8.65 9.47
N GLN A 128 -11.48 8.76 10.63
CA GLN A 128 -11.23 9.76 11.67
C GLN A 128 -11.01 9.07 13.01
N GLY A 129 -9.96 9.46 13.73
CA GLY A 129 -9.58 8.81 15.00
C GLY A 129 -8.90 7.45 14.85
N GLY A 130 -8.65 7.01 13.60
CA GLY A 130 -7.81 5.86 13.27
C GLY A 130 -6.31 6.13 13.39
N GLN A 131 -5.51 5.13 13.03
CA GLN A 131 -4.05 5.12 13.10
C GLN A 131 -3.36 5.66 11.84
N SER A 132 -4.12 5.89 10.77
CA SER A 132 -3.64 6.40 9.49
C SER A 132 -4.44 7.61 9.02
N ARG A 133 -3.86 8.36 8.09
CA ARG A 133 -4.51 9.49 7.40
C ARG A 133 -4.19 9.45 5.91
N ILE A 134 -4.97 10.18 5.11
CA ILE A 134 -4.63 10.47 3.73
C ILE A 134 -3.75 11.73 3.68
N THR A 135 -2.63 11.67 2.95
CA THR A 135 -1.71 12.80 2.76
C THR A 135 -2.25 13.78 1.71
N GLN A 136 -1.58 14.91 1.52
CA GLN A 136 -1.94 15.87 0.46
C GLN A 136 -1.73 15.29 -0.94
N ASP A 137 -0.81 14.33 -1.08
CA ASP A 137 -0.51 13.63 -2.33
C ASP A 137 -1.34 12.34 -2.49
N ASP A 138 -2.40 12.17 -1.68
CA ASP A 138 -3.37 11.07 -1.76
C ASP A 138 -2.81 9.67 -1.39
N TYR A 139 -1.74 9.64 -0.59
CA TYR A 139 -1.20 8.40 -0.02
C TYR A 139 -1.74 8.13 1.38
N VAL A 140 -1.76 6.85 1.79
CA VAL A 140 -2.03 6.50 3.18
C VAL A 140 -0.75 6.68 3.98
N GLU A 141 -0.78 7.44 5.07
CA GLU A 141 0.35 7.62 5.98
C GLU A 141 -0.01 7.14 7.38
N GLY A 142 0.85 6.29 7.96
CA GLY A 142 0.59 5.55 9.18
C GLY A 142 0.01 4.16 8.92
N ALA A 143 -0.20 3.39 9.98
CA ALA A 143 -0.70 2.03 9.88
C ALA A 143 -2.24 2.01 9.76
N PRO A 144 -2.82 1.39 8.72
CA PRO A 144 -4.22 1.02 8.73
C PRO A 144 -4.54 0.01 9.83
N GLU A 145 -5.79 0.00 10.29
CA GLU A 145 -6.25 -0.96 11.28
C GLU A 145 -6.20 -2.41 10.77
N LEU A 146 -6.55 -2.65 9.50
CA LEU A 146 -6.48 -3.97 8.86
C LEU A 146 -5.72 -3.90 7.54
N ILE A 147 -4.77 -4.83 7.37
CA ILE A 147 -4.12 -5.12 6.09
C ILE A 147 -4.38 -6.57 5.69
N VAL A 148 -4.62 -6.79 4.40
CA VAL A 148 -4.84 -8.10 3.78
C VAL A 148 -3.83 -8.34 2.65
N GLU A 149 -3.19 -9.51 2.65
CA GLU A 149 -2.26 -9.95 1.60
C GLU A 149 -2.69 -11.30 1.00
N ILE A 150 -2.58 -11.43 -0.32
CA ILE A 150 -2.96 -12.64 -1.06
C ILE A 150 -1.71 -13.32 -1.61
N ALA A 151 -1.29 -14.34 -0.89
CA ALA A 151 -0.11 -15.12 -1.20
C ALA A 151 -0.42 -16.22 -2.21
N ALA A 152 -0.11 -15.94 -3.48
CA ALA A 152 -0.23 -16.89 -4.59
C ALA A 152 1.01 -17.79 -4.76
N SER A 153 2.02 -17.74 -3.88
CA SER A 153 3.22 -18.58 -3.95
C SER A 153 3.71 -18.99 -2.55
N SER A 154 4.35 -20.15 -2.44
CA SER A 154 4.94 -20.66 -1.20
C SER A 154 6.29 -20.03 -0.85
N ALA A 155 6.83 -19.13 -1.69
CA ALA A 155 8.06 -18.39 -1.40
C ALA A 155 7.73 -17.23 -0.45
N SER A 156 7.62 -17.56 0.84
CA SER A 156 7.12 -16.73 1.93
C SER A 156 8.14 -15.77 2.55
N TYR A 157 9.28 -15.52 1.89
CA TYR A 157 10.28 -14.59 2.43
C TYR A 157 9.69 -13.18 2.60
N ASP A 158 8.95 -12.69 1.60
CA ASP A 158 8.26 -11.40 1.67
C ASP A 158 7.18 -11.38 2.76
N LEU A 159 6.38 -12.44 2.90
CA LEU A 159 5.33 -12.51 3.93
C LEU A 159 5.89 -12.44 5.36
N HIS A 160 7.01 -13.10 5.62
CA HIS A 160 7.60 -13.09 6.95
C HIS A 160 8.18 -11.72 7.29
N GLU A 161 8.81 -11.04 6.32
CA GLU A 161 9.31 -9.67 6.51
C GLU A 161 8.16 -8.67 6.65
N LYS A 162 7.17 -8.69 5.75
CA LYS A 162 5.96 -7.86 5.85
C LYS A 162 5.22 -8.06 7.17
N LEU A 163 5.08 -9.30 7.65
CA LEU A 163 4.49 -9.57 8.98
C LEU A 163 5.24 -8.83 10.09
N LYS A 164 6.58 -8.85 10.09
CA LYS A 164 7.38 -8.10 11.09
C LYS A 164 7.19 -6.60 10.94
N VAL A 165 7.18 -6.09 9.69
CA VAL A 165 7.01 -4.67 9.37
C VAL A 165 5.64 -4.18 9.83
N TYR A 166 4.57 -4.89 9.51
CA TYR A 166 3.21 -4.56 9.94
C TYR A 166 3.08 -4.60 11.46
N ARG A 167 3.65 -5.63 12.10
CA ARG A 167 3.65 -5.77 13.57
C ARG A 167 4.33 -4.60 14.26
N ARG A 168 5.55 -4.24 13.83
CA ARG A 168 6.31 -3.16 14.47
C ARG A 168 5.68 -1.79 14.23
N ASN A 169 5.07 -1.58 13.06
CA ASN A 169 4.34 -0.37 12.71
C ASN A 169 2.92 -0.33 13.29
N GLN A 170 2.54 -1.29 14.14
CA GLN A 170 1.28 -1.30 14.88
C GLN A 170 0.02 -1.53 14.04
N VAL A 171 0.11 -2.17 12.86
CA VAL A 171 -1.08 -2.62 12.13
C VAL A 171 -1.88 -3.57 13.03
N GLN A 172 -3.12 -3.21 13.36
CA GLN A 172 -3.85 -3.85 14.44
C GLN A 172 -4.28 -5.27 14.09
N GLU A 173 -4.70 -5.51 12.85
CA GLU A 173 -5.05 -6.81 12.31
C GLU A 173 -4.36 -7.06 10.97
N TYR A 174 -3.86 -8.28 10.80
CA TYR A 174 -3.18 -8.68 9.58
C TYR A 174 -3.73 -10.00 9.09
N LEU A 175 -4.18 -10.03 7.84
CA LEU A 175 -4.80 -11.19 7.22
C LEU A 175 -3.94 -11.65 6.05
N VAL A 176 -3.66 -12.96 5.97
CA VAL A 176 -2.95 -13.57 4.85
C VAL A 176 -3.77 -14.72 4.29
N TRP A 177 -4.10 -14.63 3.00
CA TRP A 177 -4.68 -15.75 2.25
C TRP A 177 -3.60 -16.47 1.46
N ARG A 178 -3.16 -17.63 1.95
CA ARG A 178 -2.21 -18.53 1.28
C ARG A 178 -2.96 -19.45 0.32
N VAL A 179 -3.08 -19.02 -0.92
CA VAL A 179 -3.96 -19.63 -1.93
C VAL A 179 -3.55 -21.06 -2.29
N TYR A 180 -2.25 -21.37 -2.40
CA TYR A 180 -1.81 -22.74 -2.69
C TYR A 180 -1.92 -23.68 -1.50
N ASP A 181 -1.71 -23.16 -0.30
CA ASP A 181 -1.78 -23.93 0.93
C ASP A 181 -3.23 -24.17 1.37
N ASN A 182 -4.19 -23.56 0.66
CA ASN A 182 -5.60 -23.50 1.02
C ASN A 182 -5.78 -23.07 2.49
N GLN A 183 -4.99 -22.08 2.89
CA GLN A 183 -4.94 -21.59 4.26
C GLN A 183 -5.26 -20.11 4.33
N PHE A 184 -5.86 -19.76 5.44
CA PHE A 184 -6.29 -18.42 5.79
C PHE A 184 -5.85 -18.18 7.23
N ASP A 185 -4.99 -17.20 7.42
CA ASP A 185 -4.47 -16.80 8.72
C ASP A 185 -4.82 -15.34 8.97
N TRP A 186 -5.45 -15.06 10.11
CA TRP A 186 -5.82 -13.70 10.50
C TRP A 186 -5.26 -13.49 11.90
N PHE A 187 -4.47 -12.45 12.07
CA PHE A 187 -3.78 -12.12 13.31
C PHE A 187 -4.31 -10.82 13.89
N ARG A 188 -4.33 -10.74 15.23
CA ARG A 188 -4.54 -9.52 16.00
C ARG A 188 -3.25 -9.17 16.74
N LEU A 189 -2.85 -7.91 16.66
CA LEU A 189 -1.75 -7.36 17.46
C LEU A 189 -2.19 -7.26 18.94
N ASN A 190 -1.48 -7.93 19.83
CA ASN A 190 -1.69 -7.86 21.26
C ASN A 190 -0.33 -7.79 21.97
N ALA A 191 -0.14 -6.76 22.79
CA ALA A 191 1.10 -6.53 23.55
C ALA A 191 2.39 -6.62 22.69
N GLY A 192 2.32 -6.17 21.43
CA GLY A 192 3.46 -6.19 20.50
C GLY A 192 3.66 -7.49 19.72
N GLU A 193 2.80 -8.49 19.90
CA GLU A 193 2.84 -9.77 19.19
C GLU A 193 1.57 -10.00 18.36
N TYR A 194 1.72 -10.71 17.24
CA TYR A 194 0.57 -11.14 16.45
C TYR A 194 0.06 -12.48 16.97
N ILE A 195 -1.18 -12.48 17.46
CA ILE A 195 -1.89 -13.67 17.92
C ILE A 195 -2.89 -14.07 16.85
N GLN A 196 -2.87 -15.33 16.44
CA GLN A 196 -3.82 -15.85 15.47
C GLN A 196 -5.24 -15.86 16.04
N LEU A 197 -6.18 -15.32 15.27
CA LEU A 197 -7.60 -15.39 15.53
C LEU A 197 -8.11 -16.75 15.06
N GLU A 198 -8.56 -17.55 16.03
CA GLU A 198 -9.16 -18.85 15.75
C GLU A 198 -10.64 -18.68 15.38
N PRO A 199 -11.15 -19.47 14.43
CA PRO A 199 -12.58 -19.50 14.14
C PRO A 199 -13.37 -19.97 15.36
N ASN A 200 -14.59 -19.47 15.49
CA ASN A 200 -15.55 -19.94 16.49
C ASN A 200 -16.14 -21.32 16.12
N SER A 201 -17.13 -21.79 16.88
CA SER A 201 -17.79 -23.08 16.65
C SER A 201 -18.49 -23.20 15.29
N ASP A 202 -18.80 -22.08 14.65
CA ASP A 202 -19.49 -22.00 13.35
C ASP A 202 -18.50 -21.78 12.19
N ASP A 203 -17.20 -21.96 12.44
CA ASP A 203 -16.11 -21.74 11.46
C ASP A 203 -15.99 -20.28 10.98
N VAL A 204 -16.41 -19.34 11.83
CA VAL A 204 -16.35 -17.90 11.56
C VAL A 204 -15.21 -17.27 12.35
N VAL A 205 -14.33 -16.55 11.64
CA VAL A 205 -13.32 -15.68 12.25
C VAL A 205 -13.91 -14.27 12.34
N CYS A 206 -13.84 -13.65 13.52
CA CYS A 206 -14.39 -12.33 13.78
C CYS A 206 -13.28 -11.33 14.06
N SER A 207 -13.30 -10.19 13.36
CA SER A 207 -12.42 -9.07 13.70
C SER A 207 -12.68 -8.59 15.14
N GLN A 208 -11.60 -8.21 15.83
CA GLN A 208 -11.63 -7.59 17.15
C GLN A 208 -11.51 -6.07 17.08
N VAL A 209 -11.04 -5.52 15.96
CA VAL A 209 -10.93 -4.07 15.71
C VAL A 209 -12.17 -3.52 15.02
N PHE A 210 -12.77 -4.32 14.13
CA PHE A 210 -13.96 -3.97 13.35
C PHE A 210 -15.14 -4.86 13.76
N PRO A 211 -15.90 -4.51 14.83
CA PRO A 211 -17.09 -5.26 15.22
C PRO A 211 -18.01 -5.54 14.02
N GLY A 212 -18.51 -6.76 13.91
CA GLY A 212 -19.36 -7.20 12.80
C GLY A 212 -18.62 -7.59 11.52
N LEU A 213 -17.31 -7.32 11.38
CA LEU A 213 -16.51 -7.81 10.25
C LEU A 213 -16.21 -9.31 10.47
N TRP A 214 -17.14 -10.14 10.04
CA TRP A 214 -17.09 -11.60 10.20
C TRP A 214 -16.78 -12.29 8.89
N LEU A 215 -16.06 -13.41 8.96
CA LEU A 215 -15.63 -14.17 7.79
C LEU A 215 -15.73 -15.68 8.03
N ALA A 216 -16.59 -16.34 7.26
CA ALA A 216 -16.69 -17.81 7.24
C ALA A 216 -15.49 -18.43 6.50
N LYS A 217 -14.59 -19.08 7.24
CA LYS A 217 -13.27 -19.52 6.75
C LYS A 217 -13.39 -20.58 5.66
N SER A 218 -14.11 -21.67 5.90
CA SER A 218 -14.27 -22.75 4.92
C SER A 218 -15.07 -22.31 3.71
N ALA A 219 -16.04 -21.41 3.88
CA ALA A 219 -16.78 -20.84 2.76
C ALA A 219 -15.88 -19.99 1.86
N LEU A 220 -15.02 -19.15 2.43
CA LEU A 220 -14.04 -18.39 1.64
C LEU A 220 -13.10 -19.32 0.85
N LEU A 221 -12.54 -20.32 1.52
CA LEU A 221 -11.57 -21.27 0.94
C LEU A 221 -12.19 -22.15 -0.15
N SER A 222 -13.41 -22.63 0.05
CA SER A 222 -14.18 -23.37 -0.97
C SER A 222 -14.73 -22.46 -2.08
N GLY A 223 -14.77 -21.16 -1.83
CA GLY A 223 -15.19 -20.15 -2.78
C GLY A 223 -16.68 -19.85 -2.82
N ASP A 224 -17.42 -20.25 -1.79
CA ASP A 224 -18.82 -19.91 -1.56
C ASP A 224 -18.94 -18.47 -1.05
N LEU A 225 -18.93 -17.53 -2.00
CA LEU A 225 -19.06 -16.11 -1.69
C LEU A 225 -20.46 -15.76 -1.14
N ALA A 226 -21.49 -16.53 -1.47
CA ALA A 226 -22.83 -16.27 -0.97
C ALA A 226 -22.90 -16.50 0.54
N HIS A 227 -22.32 -17.62 1.00
CA HIS A 227 -22.22 -17.88 2.43
C HIS A 227 -21.31 -16.88 3.15
N VAL A 228 -20.17 -16.51 2.57
CA VAL A 228 -19.29 -15.45 3.13
C VAL A 228 -20.06 -14.15 3.37
N LEU A 229 -20.84 -13.69 2.40
CA LEU A 229 -21.60 -12.45 2.54
C LEU A 229 -22.79 -12.61 3.49
N ALA A 230 -23.43 -13.78 3.57
CA ALA A 230 -24.47 -14.04 4.56
C ALA A 230 -23.93 -13.95 5.99
N THR A 231 -22.78 -14.59 6.27
CA THR A 231 -22.10 -14.49 7.56
C THR A 231 -21.70 -13.05 7.90
N LEU A 232 -21.26 -12.27 6.92
CA LEU A 232 -21.00 -10.84 7.14
C LEU A 232 -22.28 -10.10 7.55
N GLN A 233 -23.42 -10.36 6.90
CA GLN A 233 -24.70 -9.73 7.27
C GLN A 233 -25.14 -10.08 8.69
N GLU A 234 -24.87 -11.30 9.15
CA GLU A 234 -25.11 -11.69 10.55
C GLU A 234 -24.25 -10.85 11.50
N GLY A 235 -22.96 -10.68 11.21
CA GLY A 235 -22.05 -9.83 11.99
C GLY A 235 -22.47 -8.35 12.00
N LEU A 236 -22.87 -7.82 10.85
CA LEU A 236 -23.39 -6.45 10.72
C LEU A 236 -24.71 -6.24 11.47
N SER A 237 -25.44 -7.30 11.82
CA SER A 237 -26.70 -7.21 12.58
C SER A 237 -26.49 -7.25 14.09
N THR A 238 -25.24 -7.26 14.57
CA THR A 238 -24.92 -7.38 16.00
C THR A 238 -24.91 -6.05 16.73
N PRO A 239 -25.39 -5.97 18.00
CA PRO A 239 -25.37 -4.75 18.79
C PRO A 239 -23.98 -4.10 18.91
N GLU A 240 -22.91 -4.92 18.90
CA GLU A 240 -21.54 -4.47 18.93
C GLU A 240 -21.17 -3.65 17.68
N HIS A 241 -21.64 -4.07 16.49
CA HIS A 241 -21.47 -3.30 15.26
C HIS A 241 -22.26 -2.00 15.29
N GLN A 242 -23.53 -2.00 15.73
CA GLN A 242 -24.30 -0.76 15.84
C GLN A 242 -23.63 0.23 16.80
N SER A 243 -23.15 -0.25 17.96
CA SER A 243 -22.42 0.56 18.92
C SER A 243 -21.11 1.12 18.35
N PHE A 244 -20.47 0.39 17.44
CA PHE A 244 -19.26 0.84 16.76
C PHE A 244 -19.57 1.95 15.76
N VAL A 245 -20.61 1.81 14.93
CA VAL A 245 -21.05 2.84 13.98
C VAL A 245 -21.43 4.15 14.69
N GLU A 246 -22.12 4.07 15.83
CA GLU A 246 -22.44 5.23 16.66
C GLU A 246 -21.18 5.96 17.15
N LYS A 247 -20.15 5.20 17.56
CA LYS A 247 -18.87 5.76 18.01
C LYS A 247 -18.10 6.44 16.87
N LEU A 248 -18.12 5.88 15.67
CA LEU A 248 -17.47 6.49 14.49
C LEU A 248 -18.13 7.81 14.07
N SER A 249 -19.41 7.97 14.38
CA SER A 249 -20.20 9.17 14.04
C SER A 249 -20.10 10.29 15.09
N SER A 250 -19.40 10.05 16.20
CA SER A 250 -19.28 10.95 17.37
C SER A 250 -17.99 11.76 17.34
#